data_AF-A0A950T426-F1
#
_entry.id   AF-A0A950T426-F1
#
_cell.length_a   1.000
_cell.length_b   1.000
_cell.length_c   1.000
_cell.angle_alpha   90.00
_cell.angle_beta   90.00
_cell.angle_gamma   90.00
#
_symmetry.space_group_name_H-M   'P 1'
#
loop_
_entity.id
_entity.type
_entity.pdbx_description
1 polymer ?
#
loop_
_entity_poly.entity_id
_entity_poly.type
_entity_poly.pdbx_seq_one_letter_code
_entity_poly.pdbx_strand_id
1 'polypeptide(L)'
;MYQGPQGSVAPERGPNIHNFVTTAMGLDGYRVVRNFGIVRGIIVRSRSVIGNLGAAFQQIVGGDITLYTELCEKARADAYERMIQHALQIGANAIIGVRYDATEISSGVTEVLCYGAAVVVEAAPQ
;
A
#
# COMPACT_ATOMS: atom_id res chain seq x y z
N MET A 1 -52.05 5.60 -12.69
CA MET A 1 -51.00 5.79 -11.67
C MET A 1 -49.81 4.95 -12.09
N TYR A 2 -48.72 5.59 -12.54
CA TYR A 2 -47.48 4.91 -12.92
C TYR A 2 -46.52 4.99 -11.73
N GLN A 3 -46.23 3.86 -11.09
CA GLN A 3 -45.20 3.78 -10.05
C GLN A 3 -43.86 3.57 -10.74
N GLY A 4 -43.01 4.60 -10.73
CA GLY A 4 -41.64 4.51 -11.24
C GLY A 4 -40.78 3.55 -10.40
N PRO A 5 -39.63 3.08 -10.95
CA PRO A 5 -38.78 2.13 -10.25
C PRO A 5 -38.17 2.76 -9.00
N GLN A 6 -38.25 2.05 -7.89
CA GLN A 6 -37.57 2.36 -6.63
C GLN A 6 -36.06 2.51 -6.86
N GLY A 7 -35.49 3.53 -6.23
CA GLY A 7 -34.12 3.98 -6.44
C GLY A 7 -33.09 2.86 -6.42
N SER A 8 -32.19 2.90 -7.41
CA SER A 8 -30.96 2.12 -7.42
C SER A 8 -30.17 2.46 -6.16
N VAL A 9 -30.10 1.52 -5.21
CA VAL A 9 -29.18 1.60 -4.08
C VAL A 9 -27.79 1.63 -4.68
N ALA A 10 -27.05 2.72 -4.46
CA ALA A 10 -25.63 2.78 -4.83
C ALA A 10 -24.92 1.58 -4.19
N PRO A 11 -24.02 0.86 -4.90
CA PRO A 11 -23.29 -0.23 -4.29
C PRO A 11 -22.60 0.32 -3.03
N GLU A 12 -22.83 -0.31 -1.88
CA GLU A 12 -22.08 0.02 -0.66
C GLU A 12 -20.60 0.07 -1.06
N ARG A 13 -19.92 1.18 -0.75
CA ARG A 13 -18.49 1.28 -0.99
C ARG A 13 -17.88 0.06 -0.32
N GLY A 14 -17.30 -0.82 -1.13
CA GLY A 14 -16.60 -2.01 -0.62
C GLY A 14 -15.64 -1.59 0.50
N PRO A 15 -15.34 -2.49 1.45
CA PRO A 15 -14.49 -2.17 2.58
C PRO A 15 -13.21 -1.49 2.09
N ASN A 16 -12.84 -0.38 2.76
CA ASN A 16 -11.60 0.31 2.45
C ASN A 16 -10.44 -0.67 2.68
N ILE A 17 -9.82 -1.13 1.58
CA ILE A 17 -8.77 -2.15 1.60
C ILE A 17 -7.64 -1.80 2.55
N HIS A 18 -7.36 -0.51 2.78
CA HIS A 18 -6.31 -0.04 3.69
C HIS A 18 -6.51 -0.54 5.13
N ASN A 19 -7.75 -0.77 5.56
CA ASN A 19 -8.06 -1.31 6.90
C ASN A 19 -7.86 -2.82 6.99
N PHE A 20 -7.64 -3.48 5.85
CA PHE A 20 -7.51 -4.94 5.72
C PHE A 20 -6.15 -5.33 5.14
N VAL A 21 -5.11 -4.61 5.57
CA VAL A 21 -3.72 -4.88 5.23
C VAL A 21 -2.97 -5.23 6.49
N THR A 22 -2.27 -6.36 6.50
CA THR A 22 -1.57 -6.84 7.68
C THR A 22 -0.30 -7.58 7.35
N THR A 23 0.65 -7.54 8.28
CA THR A 23 1.86 -8.37 8.25
C THR A 23 1.58 -9.80 8.74
N ALA A 24 0.46 -10.03 9.42
CA ALA A 24 0.00 -11.35 9.83
C ALA A 24 -0.47 -12.20 8.63
N MET A 25 -0.59 -13.52 8.81
CA MET A 25 -1.03 -14.44 7.76
C MET A 25 -2.56 -14.56 7.66
N GLY A 26 -3.30 -13.76 8.43
CA GLY A 26 -4.75 -13.77 8.50
C GLY A 26 -5.28 -12.51 9.20
N LEU A 27 -6.59 -12.37 9.21
CA LEU A 27 -7.32 -11.26 9.84
C LEU A 27 -8.33 -11.83 10.81
N ASP A 28 -8.21 -11.50 12.10
CA ASP A 28 -9.09 -12.06 13.14
C ASP A 28 -10.55 -11.63 12.89
N GLY A 29 -11.48 -12.58 13.03
CA GLY A 29 -12.90 -12.37 12.70
C GLY A 29 -13.22 -12.43 11.21
N TYR A 30 -12.24 -12.72 10.35
CA TYR A 30 -12.42 -12.87 8.91
C TYR A 30 -11.88 -14.21 8.42
N ARG A 31 -12.45 -14.72 7.34
CA ARG A 31 -11.96 -15.91 6.61
C ARG A 31 -11.59 -15.53 5.18
N VAL A 32 -10.50 -16.09 4.68
CA VAL A 32 -10.11 -15.98 3.26
C VAL A 32 -11.02 -16.87 2.43
N VAL A 33 -11.70 -16.30 1.43
CA VAL A 33 -12.58 -17.03 0.49
C VAL A 33 -12.00 -17.13 -0.92
N ARG A 34 -10.98 -16.32 -1.23
CA ARG A 34 -10.22 -16.41 -2.48
C ARG A 34 -8.82 -15.86 -2.29
N ASN A 35 -7.83 -16.48 -2.92
CA ASN A 35 -6.45 -16.02 -2.96
C ASN A 35 -6.06 -15.73 -4.42
N PHE A 36 -5.52 -14.53 -4.67
CA PHE A 36 -5.09 -14.09 -6.00
C PHE A 36 -3.57 -14.19 -6.21
N GLY A 37 -2.83 -14.59 -5.19
CA GLY A 37 -1.37 -14.65 -5.20
C GLY A 37 -0.74 -13.32 -4.83
N ILE A 38 0.46 -13.10 -5.36
CA ILE A 38 1.35 -12.01 -4.93
C ILE A 38 0.93 -10.69 -5.56
N VAL A 39 0.82 -9.65 -4.72
CA VAL A 39 0.77 -8.25 -5.14
C VAL A 39 2.00 -7.51 -4.66
N ARG A 40 2.32 -6.42 -5.36
CA ARG A 40 3.55 -5.65 -5.13
C ARG A 40 3.42 -4.21 -5.57
N GLY A 41 4.17 -3.35 -4.90
CA GLY A 41 4.43 -1.97 -5.29
C GLY A 41 5.94 -1.70 -5.21
N ILE A 42 6.48 -1.14 -6.30
CA ILE A 42 7.90 -0.87 -6.47
C ILE A 42 8.10 0.62 -6.76
N ILE A 43 9.12 1.20 -6.15
CA ILE A 43 9.64 2.53 -6.44
C ILE A 43 11.15 2.49 -6.40
N VAL A 44 11.75 3.37 -7.18
CA VAL A 44 13.19 3.58 -7.20
C VAL A 44 13.47 5.04 -6.86
N ARG A 45 14.48 5.28 -6.04
CA ARG A 45 14.93 6.61 -5.61
C ARG A 45 16.43 6.73 -5.81
N SER A 46 16.90 7.89 -6.26
CA SER A 46 18.33 8.17 -6.40
C SER A 46 18.81 9.20 -5.38
N ARG A 47 20.08 9.07 -4.95
CA ARG A 47 20.75 10.03 -4.06
C ARG A 47 20.78 11.45 -4.64
N SER A 48 20.80 11.60 -5.97
CA SER A 48 20.73 12.90 -6.63
C SER A 48 19.36 13.58 -6.45
N VAL A 49 18.26 12.83 -6.50
CA VAL A 49 16.92 13.36 -6.19
C VAL A 49 16.82 13.72 -4.71
N ILE A 50 17.42 12.91 -3.84
CA ILE A 50 17.50 13.16 -2.40
C ILE A 50 18.32 14.42 -2.08
N GLY A 51 19.47 14.60 -2.71
CA GLY A 51 20.34 15.76 -2.53
C GLY A 51 19.69 17.07 -2.98
N ASN A 52 18.95 17.04 -4.10
CA ASN A 52 18.19 18.20 -4.56
C ASN A 52 17.08 18.60 -3.58
N LEU A 53 16.43 17.63 -2.93
CA LEU A 53 15.45 17.89 -1.88
C LEU A 53 16.13 18.37 -0.60
N GLY A 54 17.27 17.79 -0.20
CA GLY A 54 18.00 18.21 1.00
C GLY A 54 18.54 19.63 0.94
N ALA A 55 18.97 20.08 -0.23
CA ALA A 55 19.34 21.48 -0.46
C ALA A 55 18.17 22.46 -0.21
N ALA A 56 16.93 22.04 -0.50
CA ALA A 56 15.73 22.85 -0.23
C ALA A 56 15.31 22.83 1.25
N PHE A 57 15.67 21.78 2.00
CA PHE A 57 15.21 21.53 3.37
C PHE A 57 16.25 21.84 4.47
N GLN A 58 17.45 22.35 4.13
CA GLN A 58 18.49 22.77 5.09
C GLN A 58 18.04 23.80 6.16
N GLN A 59 16.81 24.31 6.08
CA GLN A 59 16.26 25.28 7.03
C GLN A 59 15.57 24.65 8.25
N ILE A 60 15.39 23.32 8.31
CA ILE A 60 14.73 22.64 9.45
C ILE A 60 15.76 22.22 10.50
N VAL A 61 15.53 22.64 11.75
CA VAL A 61 16.36 22.32 12.92
C VAL A 61 16.36 20.80 13.15
N GLY A 62 17.45 20.12 12.78
CA GLY A 62 17.60 18.65 12.87
C GLY A 62 18.49 17.99 11.81
N GLY A 63 18.80 18.69 10.71
CA GLY A 63 19.82 18.27 9.73
C GLY A 63 19.43 17.10 8.81
N ASP A 64 20.44 16.49 8.18
CA ASP A 64 20.33 15.46 7.14
C ASP A 64 19.50 14.22 7.54
N ILE A 65 19.55 13.82 8.82
CA ILE A 65 18.92 12.57 9.30
C ILE A 65 17.39 12.64 9.26
N THR A 66 16.79 13.79 9.60
CA THR A 66 15.34 14.00 9.51
C THR A 66 14.87 13.89 8.06
N LEU A 67 15.60 14.52 7.13
CA LEU A 67 15.32 14.43 5.70
C LEU A 67 15.41 12.99 5.18
N TYR A 68 16.48 12.25 5.51
CA TYR A 68 16.61 10.86 5.08
C TYR A 68 15.46 9.99 5.60
N THR A 69 15.00 10.26 6.83
CA THR A 69 13.84 9.58 7.41
C THR A 69 12.56 9.90 6.63
N GLU A 70 12.28 11.18 6.36
CA GLU A 70 11.10 11.60 5.59
C GLU A 70 11.09 11.01 4.17
N LEU A 71 12.26 10.92 3.52
CA LEU A 71 12.39 10.30 2.21
C LEU A 71 12.11 8.81 2.24
N CYS A 72 12.56 8.12 3.30
CA CYS A 72 12.26 6.71 3.50
C CYS A 72 10.77 6.48 3.75
N GLU A 73 10.13 7.31 4.59
CA GLU A 73 8.68 7.26 4.82
C GLU A 73 7.90 7.50 3.54
N LYS A 74 8.26 8.53 2.78
CA LYS A 74 7.62 8.83 1.49
C LYS A 74 7.79 7.67 0.50
N ALA A 75 8.98 7.11 0.39
CA ALA A 75 9.23 5.97 -0.49
C ALA A 75 8.38 4.75 -0.10
N ARG A 76 8.29 4.43 1.19
CA ARG A 76 7.46 3.31 1.68
C ARG A 76 5.96 3.54 1.49
N ALA A 77 5.48 4.77 1.70
CA ALA A 77 4.10 5.15 1.44
C ALA A 77 3.74 5.01 -0.05
N ASP A 78 4.61 5.48 -0.95
CA ASP A 78 4.41 5.32 -2.39
C ASP A 78 4.42 3.83 -2.80
N ALA A 79 5.22 2.98 -2.13
CA ALA A 79 5.31 1.54 -2.37
C ALA A 79 4.01 0.84 -1.98
N TYR A 80 3.56 1.18 -0.78
CA TYR A 80 2.34 0.67 -0.18
C TYR A 80 1.16 0.95 -1.09
N GLU A 81 1.01 2.20 -1.52
CA GLU A 81 -0.10 2.61 -2.37
C GLU A 81 -0.08 1.83 -3.69
N ARG A 82 1.08 1.66 -4.31
CA ARG A 82 1.21 0.85 -5.55
C ARG A 82 0.83 -0.62 -5.33
N MET A 83 1.19 -1.21 -4.19
CA MET A 83 0.77 -2.56 -3.82
C MET A 83 -0.76 -2.65 -3.66
N ILE A 84 -1.35 -1.65 -3.01
CA ILE A 84 -2.81 -1.54 -2.85
C ILE A 84 -3.51 -1.43 -4.20
N GLN A 85 -3.04 -0.54 -5.07
CA GLN A 85 -3.61 -0.39 -6.42
C GLN A 85 -3.53 -1.68 -7.23
N HIS A 86 -2.42 -2.42 -7.13
CA HIS A 86 -2.29 -3.73 -7.76
C HIS A 86 -3.32 -4.74 -7.21
N ALA A 87 -3.55 -4.77 -5.89
CA ALA A 87 -4.57 -5.62 -5.28
C ALA A 87 -6.00 -5.25 -5.70
N LEU A 88 -6.31 -3.95 -5.78
CA LEU A 88 -7.60 -3.45 -6.24
C LEU A 88 -7.87 -3.82 -7.70
N GLN A 89 -6.85 -3.73 -8.57
CA GLN A 89 -6.96 -4.08 -10.00
C GLN A 89 -7.37 -5.53 -10.24
N ILE A 90 -7.02 -6.44 -9.33
CA ILE A 90 -7.36 -7.87 -9.41
C ILE A 90 -8.58 -8.25 -8.56
N GLY A 91 -9.27 -7.26 -7.97
CA GLY A 91 -10.51 -7.45 -7.21
C GLY A 91 -10.32 -8.00 -5.80
N ALA A 92 -9.12 -7.85 -5.22
CA ALA A 92 -8.89 -8.18 -3.81
C ALA A 92 -9.47 -7.09 -2.89
N ASN A 93 -9.88 -7.49 -1.67
CA ASN A 93 -10.36 -6.57 -0.63
C ASN A 93 -9.46 -6.56 0.62
N ALA A 94 -8.40 -7.37 0.63
CA ALA A 94 -7.44 -7.47 1.71
C ALA A 94 -6.07 -7.94 1.21
N ILE A 95 -5.02 -7.62 1.96
CA ILE A 95 -3.65 -8.09 1.72
C ILE A 95 -3.06 -8.59 3.04
N ILE A 96 -2.62 -9.85 3.05
CA ILE A 96 -2.02 -10.49 4.22
C ILE A 96 -0.53 -10.76 3.97
N GLY A 97 0.22 -10.98 5.04
CA GLY A 97 1.65 -11.31 4.96
C GLY A 97 2.49 -10.19 4.35
N VAL A 98 2.10 -8.93 4.53
CA VAL A 98 2.81 -7.79 3.94
C VAL A 98 4.24 -7.68 4.46
N ARG A 99 5.17 -7.40 3.57
CA ARG A 99 6.59 -7.18 3.85
C ARG A 99 7.11 -5.98 3.05
N TYR A 100 8.18 -5.40 3.55
CA TYR A 100 8.99 -4.42 2.83
C TYR A 100 10.38 -4.98 2.61
N ASP A 101 10.96 -4.63 1.46
CA ASP A 101 12.36 -4.82 1.15
C ASP A 101 12.93 -3.53 0.56
N ALA A 102 14.24 -3.35 0.69
CA ALA A 102 14.95 -2.23 0.09
C ALA A 102 16.35 -2.69 -0.37
N THR A 103 16.66 -2.46 -1.64
CA THR A 103 17.90 -2.92 -2.27
C THR A 103 18.57 -1.78 -3.02
N GLU A 104 19.88 -1.59 -2.82
CA GLU A 104 20.68 -0.71 -3.67
C GLU A 104 20.97 -1.44 -5.00
N ILE A 105 20.30 -1.01 -6.08
CA ILE A 105 20.38 -1.66 -7.39
C ILE A 105 21.53 -1.10 -8.25
N SER A 106 22.00 0.10 -7.92
CA SER A 106 23.22 0.70 -8.46
C SER A 106 23.71 1.79 -7.51
N SER A 107 24.95 2.28 -7.70
CA SER A 107 25.55 3.28 -6.82
C SER A 107 24.64 4.50 -6.63
N GLY A 108 24.10 4.66 -5.44
CA GLY A 108 23.20 5.74 -5.09
C GLY A 108 21.79 5.63 -5.66
N VAL A 109 21.35 4.44 -6.03
CA VAL A 109 19.98 4.17 -6.48
C VAL A 109 19.41 3.00 -5.68
N THR A 110 18.35 3.27 -4.95
CA THR A 110 17.71 2.30 -4.06
C THR A 110 16.29 2.00 -4.53
N GLU A 111 15.99 0.72 -4.69
CA GLU A 111 14.65 0.19 -4.83
C GLU A 111 14.01 0.07 -3.44
N VAL A 112 12.72 0.41 -3.33
CA VAL A 112 11.87 0.01 -2.22
C VAL A 112 10.72 -0.81 -2.79
N LEU A 113 10.57 -2.03 -2.26
CA LEU A 113 9.55 -3.00 -2.61
C LEU A 113 8.62 -3.20 -1.41
N CYS A 114 7.31 -3.14 -1.65
CA CYS A 114 6.28 -3.58 -0.72
C CYS A 114 5.48 -4.71 -1.39
N TYR A 115 5.28 -5.83 -0.71
CA TYR A 115 4.61 -6.99 -1.28
C TYR A 115 3.84 -7.80 -0.24
N GLY A 116 2.86 -8.58 -0.69
CA GLY A 116 2.03 -9.44 0.15
C GLY A 116 1.14 -10.35 -0.70
N ALA A 117 0.27 -11.12 -0.04
CA ALA A 117 -0.72 -11.97 -0.71
C ALA A 117 -2.08 -11.26 -0.76
N ALA A 118 -2.60 -11.05 -1.96
CA ALA A 118 -3.90 -10.46 -2.19
C ALA A 118 -5.02 -11.50 -2.06
N VAL A 119 -6.03 -11.19 -1.27
CA VAL A 119 -7.12 -12.11 -0.95
C VAL A 119 -8.47 -11.41 -0.98
N VAL A 120 -9.54 -12.21 -1.12
CA VAL A 120 -10.88 -11.80 -0.68
C VAL A 120 -11.13 -12.40 0.68
N VAL A 121 -11.53 -11.56 1.63
CA VAL A 121 -12.02 -11.97 2.94
C VAL A 121 -13.49 -11.62 3.15
N GLU A 122 -14.16 -12.44 3.95
CA GLU A 122 -15.51 -12.22 4.45
C GLU A 122 -15.50 -12.38 5.98
N ALA A 123 -16.47 -11.77 6.67
CA ALA A 123 -16.64 -12.00 8.10
C ALA A 123 -16.80 -13.52 8.37
N ALA A 124 -16.07 -14.03 9.36
CA ALA A 124 -16.21 -15.41 9.79
C ALA A 124 -17.55 -15.59 10.52
N PRO A 125 -18.29 -16.69 10.30
CA PRO A 125 -19.44 -17.04 11.14
C PRO A 125 -18.99 -17.15 12.60
N GLN A 126 -19.82 -16.61 13.51
CA GLN A 126 -19.61 -16.74 14.97
C GLN A 126 -19.79 -18.18 15.42
#